data_AF-A0A0W8BZP4-F1
#
_entry.id   AF-A0A0W8BZP4-F1
#
_cell.length_a   1.000
_cell.length_b   1.000
_cell.length_c   1.000
_cell.angle_alpha   90.00
_cell.angle_beta   90.00
_cell.angle_gamma   90.00
#
_symmetry.space_group_name_H-M   'P 1'
#
loop_
_entity.id
_entity.type
_entity.pdbx_description
1 polymer ?
#
loop_
_entity_poly.entity_id
_entity_poly.type
_entity_poly.pdbx_seq_one_letter_code
_entity_poly.pdbx_strand_id
1 'polypeptide(L)'
;MLPIASLVDKVPFSAITVSMGSIALAALIVLLVQFRNETTDNDSAKSKLRKIHRPDTTLPRLENTLAMIRAACDGNLHDRAVEICSQFNGEPILFRSIGMPDKLVVSTPEVFDDVLKQQFSNFPKGSYMRQNLKDLLGDGVFAADEDLWKTASNFFTKTTLRDSITATIQRHTVVLFDILGRK
;
A
#
# COMPACT_ATOMS: atom_id res chain seq x y z
N MET A 1 16.07 -2.80 53.33
CA MET A 1 15.14 -2.56 52.21
C MET A 1 14.56 -1.16 52.39
N LEU A 2 14.92 -0.20 51.53
CA LEU A 2 14.43 1.19 51.61
C LEU A 2 13.13 1.32 50.78
N PRO A 3 12.10 2.04 51.25
CA PRO A 3 10.80 2.05 50.62
C PRO A 3 10.77 2.98 49.39
N ILE A 4 10.08 2.51 48.34
CA ILE A 4 9.90 3.16 47.02
C ILE A 4 9.30 4.59 47.15
N ALA A 5 8.62 4.89 48.26
CA ALA A 5 8.06 6.22 48.55
C ALA A 5 9.11 7.35 48.61
N SER A 6 10.36 7.05 49.00
CA SER A 6 11.41 8.07 49.11
C SER A 6 11.97 8.58 47.76
N LEU A 7 11.60 7.95 46.64
CA LEU A 7 12.04 8.32 45.30
C LEU A 7 11.06 9.26 44.57
N VAL A 8 9.82 9.37 45.06
CA VAL A 8 8.79 10.22 44.44
C VAL A 8 8.97 11.70 44.84
N ASP A 9 9.43 11.98 46.05
CA ASP A 9 9.62 13.36 46.56
C ASP A 9 10.89 14.07 46.06
N LYS A 10 11.75 13.38 45.28
CA LYS A 10 13.03 13.93 44.82
C LYS A 10 13.08 14.30 43.34
N VAL A 11 12.00 14.11 42.59
CA VAL A 11 11.97 14.57 41.20
C VAL A 11 11.25 15.92 41.16
N PRO A 12 11.96 17.05 41.00
CA PRO A 12 11.28 18.33 40.88
C PRO A 12 10.41 18.27 39.62
N PHE A 13 9.10 18.45 39.80
CA PHE A 13 8.10 18.39 38.73
C PHE A 13 8.46 19.31 37.54
N SER A 14 9.25 20.37 37.79
CA SER A 14 9.83 21.26 36.78
C SER A 14 10.86 20.60 35.85
N ALA A 15 11.63 19.61 36.31
CA ALA A 15 12.59 18.91 35.46
C ALA A 15 11.89 17.96 34.46
N ILE A 16 10.76 17.36 34.85
CA ILE A 16 9.94 16.52 33.97
C ILE A 16 9.22 17.37 32.92
N THR A 17 8.66 18.53 33.31
CA THR A 17 7.99 19.42 32.36
C THR A 17 8.96 20.08 31.37
N VAL A 18 10.16 20.46 31.82
CA VAL A 18 11.24 20.94 30.94
C VAL A 18 11.74 19.84 30.00
N SER A 19 11.85 18.60 30.49
CA SER A 19 12.18 17.43 29.66
C SER A 19 11.13 17.19 28.57
N MET A 20 9.84 17.16 28.92
CA MET A 20 8.75 17.01 27.94
C MET A 20 8.69 18.16 26.93
N GLY A 21 8.89 19.40 27.38
CA GLY A 21 8.97 20.56 26.50
C GLY A 21 10.13 20.49 25.51
N SER A 22 11.29 20.00 25.96
CA SER A 22 12.47 19.81 25.11
C SER A 22 12.27 18.68 24.08
N ILE A 23 11.60 17.59 24.44
CA ILE A 23 11.25 16.51 23.52
C ILE A 23 10.23 16.99 22.48
N ALA A 24 9.21 17.76 22.90
CA ALA A 24 8.23 18.32 21.99
C ALA A 24 8.87 19.32 21.00
N LEU A 25 9.79 20.16 21.47
CA LEU A 25 10.52 21.10 20.62
C LEU A 25 11.45 20.37 19.66
N ALA A 26 12.16 19.33 20.10
CA ALA A 26 13.02 18.51 19.24
C ALA A 26 12.19 17.78 18.17
N ALA A 27 11.04 17.20 18.55
CA ALA A 27 10.11 16.58 17.60
C ALA A 27 9.60 17.61 16.59
N LEU A 28 9.26 18.83 17.03
CA LEU A 28 8.81 19.90 16.16
C LEU A 28 9.92 20.40 15.22
N ILE A 29 11.16 20.48 15.68
CA ILE A 29 12.33 20.80 14.86
C ILE A 29 12.60 19.70 13.83
N VAL A 30 12.58 18.43 14.22
CA VAL A 30 12.72 17.30 13.28
C VAL A 30 11.62 17.32 12.23
N LEU A 31 10.38 17.59 12.65
CA LEU A 31 9.22 17.69 11.78
C LEU A 31 9.29 18.91 10.83
N LEU A 32 9.92 20.01 11.26
CA LEU A 32 10.22 21.17 10.41
C LEU A 32 11.41 20.93 9.46
N VAL A 33 12.44 20.21 9.90
CA VAL A 33 13.60 19.85 9.06
C VAL A 33 13.20 18.85 7.98
N GLN A 34 12.40 17.83 8.30
CA GLN A 34 11.82 16.94 7.28
C GLN A 34 10.95 17.71 6.29
N PHE A 35 10.15 18.67 6.78
CA PHE A 35 9.34 19.54 5.91
C PHE A 35 10.18 20.38 4.93
N ARG A 36 11.37 20.83 5.36
CA ARG A 36 12.30 21.64 4.54
C ARG A 36 13.09 20.79 3.55
N ASN A 37 13.41 19.55 3.91
CA ASN A 37 14.15 18.63 3.04
C ASN A 37 13.26 18.11 1.90
N GLU A 38 11.98 17.84 2.17
CA GLU A 38 11.02 17.40 1.15
C GLU A 38 10.66 18.49 0.12
N THR A 39 10.77 19.77 0.50
CA THR A 39 10.49 20.89 -0.41
C THR A 39 11.65 21.18 -1.36
N THR A 40 12.89 20.91 -0.96
CA THR A 40 14.08 21.28 -1.75
C THR A 40 14.49 20.22 -2.77
N ASP A 41 14.25 18.94 -2.50
CA ASP A 41 14.63 17.86 -3.43
C ASP A 41 13.63 17.68 -4.60
N ASN A 42 12.42 18.23 -4.46
CA ASN A 42 11.27 17.86 -5.29
C ASN A 42 10.88 18.91 -6.36
N ASP A 43 11.51 20.08 -6.35
CA ASP A 43 11.12 21.21 -7.20
C ASP A 43 11.92 21.30 -8.51
N SER A 44 13.14 20.74 -8.59
CA SER A 44 13.93 20.77 -9.83
C SER A 44 13.48 19.75 -10.89
N ALA A 45 12.85 18.63 -10.48
CA ALA A 45 12.43 17.55 -11.37
C ALA A 45 10.96 17.66 -11.87
N LYS A 46 10.10 18.38 -11.16
CA LYS A 46 8.65 18.47 -11.47
C LYS A 46 8.28 19.42 -12.61
N SER A 47 9.18 20.33 -12.99
CA SER A 47 8.90 21.42 -13.93
C SER A 47 8.53 20.97 -15.35
N LYS A 48 8.79 19.71 -15.75
CA LYS A 48 8.50 19.17 -17.10
C LYS A 48 7.51 18.00 -17.13
N LEU A 49 6.99 17.57 -15.99
CA LEU A 49 6.06 16.44 -15.91
C LEU A 49 4.61 16.94 -16.08
N ARG A 50 3.76 16.14 -16.74
CA ARG A 50 2.30 16.38 -16.79
C ARG A 50 1.79 16.66 -15.37
N LYS A 51 0.87 17.61 -15.23
CA LYS A 51 0.28 17.97 -13.94
C LYS A 51 -0.36 16.72 -13.33
N ILE A 52 0.25 16.19 -12.27
CA ILE A 52 -0.21 14.97 -11.61
C ILE A 52 -1.49 15.29 -10.85
N HIS A 53 -2.59 14.61 -11.19
CA HIS A 53 -3.84 14.73 -10.47
C HIS A 53 -3.68 14.18 -9.04
N ARG A 54 -4.14 14.96 -8.06
CA ARG A 54 -4.14 14.60 -6.64
C ARG A 54 -5.57 14.75 -6.12
N PRO A 55 -6.10 13.79 -5.35
CA PRO A 55 -7.44 13.88 -4.79
C PRO A 55 -7.61 15.13 -3.92
N ASP A 56 -8.78 15.76 -3.99
CA ASP A 56 -9.10 16.98 -3.25
C ASP A 56 -9.10 16.78 -1.73
N THR A 57 -9.19 15.52 -1.26
CA THR A 57 -9.15 15.12 0.15
C THR A 57 -7.73 15.07 0.75
N THR A 58 -6.71 15.50 0.01
CA THR A 58 -5.32 15.46 0.46
C THR A 58 -5.08 16.48 1.59
N LEU A 59 -5.06 15.99 2.83
CA LEU A 59 -4.73 16.80 4.01
C LEU A 59 -3.23 17.12 4.08
N PRO A 60 -2.81 18.25 4.67
CA PRO A 60 -1.39 18.51 4.91
C PRO A 60 -0.79 17.41 5.81
N ARG A 61 0.29 16.76 5.34
CA ARG A 61 1.00 15.60 5.94
C ARG A 61 0.24 14.29 6.04
N LEU A 62 -1.05 14.31 6.40
CA LEU A 62 -1.86 13.09 6.50
C LEU A 62 -2.33 12.60 5.12
N GLU A 63 -2.29 13.47 4.11
CA GLU A 63 -2.66 13.22 2.72
C GLU A 63 -3.97 12.43 2.64
N ASN A 64 -3.98 11.25 2.00
CA ASN A 64 -5.18 10.42 1.88
C ASN A 64 -5.29 9.34 2.97
N THR A 65 -4.41 9.35 3.97
CA THR A 65 -4.31 8.31 5.00
C THR A 65 -5.58 8.19 5.83
N LEU A 66 -6.18 9.31 6.24
CA LEU A 66 -7.40 9.29 7.05
C LEU A 66 -8.59 8.76 6.24
N ALA A 67 -8.72 9.20 4.99
CA ALA A 67 -9.76 8.74 4.09
C ALA A 67 -9.61 7.23 3.82
N MET A 68 -8.38 6.75 3.65
CA MET A 68 -8.07 5.33 3.48
C MET A 68 -8.42 4.50 4.72
N ILE A 69 -8.05 4.95 5.92
CA ILE A 69 -8.36 4.24 7.18
C ILE A 69 -9.86 4.16 7.38
N ARG A 70 -10.59 5.25 7.18
CA ARG A 70 -12.06 5.24 7.26
C ARG A 70 -12.67 4.27 6.26
N ALA A 71 -12.23 4.34 5.00
CA ALA A 71 -12.75 3.45 3.97
C ALA A 71 -12.46 1.97 4.23
N ALA A 72 -11.31 1.66 4.85
CA ALA A 72 -10.97 0.32 5.30
C ALA A 72 -11.85 -0.15 6.48
N CYS A 73 -12.09 0.72 7.47
CA CYS A 73 -12.96 0.41 8.61
C CYS A 73 -14.42 0.22 8.18
N ASP A 74 -14.90 1.03 7.24
CA ASP A 74 -16.27 0.98 6.73
C ASP A 74 -16.48 -0.13 5.68
N GLY A 75 -15.40 -0.78 5.22
CA GLY A 75 -15.45 -1.84 4.21
C GLY A 75 -15.76 -1.36 2.79
N ASN A 76 -15.68 -0.06 2.50
CA ASN A 76 -16.08 0.56 1.22
C ASN A 76 -14.89 1.08 0.39
N LEU A 77 -13.69 0.52 0.59
CA LEU A 77 -12.46 0.95 -0.07
C LEU A 77 -12.59 0.98 -1.61
N HIS A 78 -13.25 -0.01 -2.19
CA HIS A 78 -13.45 -0.09 -3.64
C HIS A 78 -14.40 0.99 -4.16
N ASP A 79 -15.50 1.25 -3.46
CA ASP A 79 -16.45 2.31 -3.83
C ASP A 79 -15.77 3.68 -3.78
N ARG A 80 -14.97 3.92 -2.72
CA ARG A 80 -14.17 5.15 -2.60
C ARG A 80 -13.12 5.30 -3.69
N ALA A 81 -12.47 4.21 -4.09
CA ALA A 81 -11.52 4.24 -5.19
C ALA A 81 -12.21 4.62 -6.52
N VAL A 82 -13.40 4.09 -6.77
CA VAL A 82 -14.20 4.42 -7.97
C VAL A 82 -14.65 5.88 -7.96
N GLU A 83 -15.13 6.40 -6.82
CA GLU A 83 -15.49 7.81 -6.67
C GLU A 83 -14.31 8.73 -7.00
N ILE A 84 -13.13 8.42 -6.46
CA ILE A 84 -11.90 9.18 -6.70
C ILE A 84 -11.53 9.14 -8.19
N CYS A 85 -11.55 7.96 -8.84
CA CYS A 85 -11.26 7.87 -10.27
C CYS A 85 -12.27 8.65 -11.13
N SER A 86 -13.55 8.66 -10.72
CA SER A 86 -14.63 9.36 -11.44
C SER A 86 -14.48 10.88 -11.35
N GLN A 87 -13.98 11.41 -10.23
CA GLN A 87 -13.73 12.86 -10.06
C GLN A 87 -12.75 13.42 -11.10
N PHE A 88 -11.76 12.61 -11.51
CA PHE A 88 -10.74 13.02 -12.48
C PHE A 88 -10.99 12.43 -13.87
N ASN A 89 -12.23 12.05 -14.18
CA ASN A 89 -12.62 11.53 -15.49
C ASN A 89 -11.77 10.34 -15.96
N GLY A 90 -11.28 9.52 -15.02
CA GLY A 90 -10.44 8.35 -15.27
C GLY A 90 -8.96 8.64 -15.55
N GLU A 91 -8.50 9.89 -15.42
CA GLU A 91 -7.09 10.20 -15.53
C GLU A 91 -6.26 9.58 -14.37
N PRO A 92 -4.97 9.26 -14.57
CA PRO A 92 -4.13 8.70 -13.52
C PRO A 92 -3.96 9.66 -12.34
N ILE A 93 -4.16 9.13 -11.13
CA ILE A 93 -4.13 9.91 -9.89
C ILE A 93 -3.00 9.41 -9.00
N LEU A 94 -2.23 10.35 -8.45
CA LEU A 94 -1.25 10.04 -7.42
C LEU A 94 -1.95 9.96 -6.06
N PHE A 95 -1.95 8.77 -5.49
CA PHE A 95 -2.46 8.46 -4.18
C PHE A 95 -1.30 8.26 -3.20
N ARG A 96 -1.39 8.94 -2.05
CA ARG A 96 -0.35 8.87 -1.04
C ARG A 96 -0.91 8.72 0.36
N SER A 97 -0.19 7.96 1.16
CA SER A 97 -0.53 7.69 2.54
C SER A 97 0.72 7.44 3.37
N ILE A 98 0.71 7.90 4.61
CA ILE A 98 1.78 7.69 5.57
C ILE A 98 2.04 6.19 5.74
N GLY A 99 3.32 5.79 5.64
CA GLY A 99 3.74 4.40 5.83
C GLY A 99 3.49 3.49 4.62
N MET A 100 2.98 4.03 3.51
CA MET A 100 2.88 3.32 2.24
C MET A 100 3.67 4.05 1.16
N PRO A 101 4.24 3.34 0.17
CA PRO A 101 4.85 3.98 -0.98
C PRO A 101 3.80 4.76 -1.78
N ASP A 102 4.23 5.80 -2.50
CA ASP A 102 3.42 6.53 -3.46
C ASP A 102 2.78 5.56 -4.47
N LYS A 103 1.48 5.68 -4.69
CA LYS A 103 0.71 4.82 -5.59
C LYS A 103 0.14 5.62 -6.74
N LEU A 104 0.29 5.11 -7.96
CA LEU A 104 -0.45 5.62 -9.10
C LEU A 104 -1.72 4.78 -9.26
N VAL A 105 -2.87 5.42 -9.19
CA VAL A 105 -4.18 4.79 -9.43
C VAL A 105 -4.54 5.04 -10.88
N VAL A 106 -4.83 3.95 -11.59
CA VAL A 106 -5.21 3.95 -13.01
C VAL A 106 -6.54 3.23 -13.16
N SER A 107 -7.41 3.73 -14.03
CA SER A 107 -8.77 3.21 -14.21
C SER A 107 -9.20 3.04 -15.66
N THR A 108 -8.39 3.49 -16.62
CA THR A 108 -8.70 3.44 -18.05
C THR A 108 -7.99 2.27 -18.74
N PRO A 109 -8.66 1.56 -19.66
CA PRO A 109 -8.10 0.38 -20.30
C PRO A 109 -6.83 0.68 -21.11
N GLU A 110 -6.73 1.88 -21.70
CA GLU A 110 -5.55 2.31 -22.44
C GLU A 110 -4.32 2.37 -21.54
N VAL A 111 -4.46 2.95 -20.34
CA VAL A 111 -3.36 3.05 -19.37
C VAL A 111 -3.03 1.68 -18.79
N PHE A 112 -4.01 0.79 -18.62
CA PHE A 112 -3.74 -0.60 -18.22
C PHE A 112 -2.90 -1.33 -19.27
N ASP A 113 -3.21 -1.15 -20.56
CA ASP A 113 -2.43 -1.74 -21.64
C ASP A 113 -1.00 -1.18 -21.69
N ASP A 114 -0.84 0.12 -21.48
CA ASP A 114 0.48 0.74 -21.38
C ASP A 114 1.29 0.17 -20.21
N VAL A 115 0.71 0.08 -19.02
CA VAL A 115 1.39 -0.41 -17.81
C VAL A 115 1.69 -1.91 -17.88
N LEU A 116 0.70 -2.72 -18.27
CA LEU A 116 0.78 -4.19 -18.16
C LEU A 116 1.35 -4.87 -19.40
N LYS A 117 1.27 -4.26 -20.59
CA LYS A 117 1.77 -4.85 -21.84
C LYS A 117 3.00 -4.12 -22.35
N GLN A 118 2.94 -2.79 -22.50
CA GLN A 118 4.00 -2.05 -23.18
C GLN A 118 5.19 -1.73 -22.29
N GLN A 119 4.94 -1.36 -21.03
CA GLN A 119 5.94 -0.82 -20.10
C GLN A 119 6.06 -1.67 -18.83
N PHE A 120 5.79 -2.97 -18.92
CA PHE A 120 5.77 -3.88 -17.77
C PHE A 120 7.07 -3.84 -16.94
N SER A 121 8.24 -3.73 -17.60
CA SER A 121 9.54 -3.62 -16.92
C SER A 121 9.70 -2.35 -16.08
N ASN A 122 8.95 -1.29 -16.40
CA ASN A 122 9.03 -0.02 -15.67
C ASN A 122 8.14 -0.02 -14.42
N PHE A 123 7.23 -0.97 -14.30
CA PHE A 123 6.30 -1.10 -13.18
C PHE A 123 6.45 -2.47 -12.50
N PRO A 124 7.62 -2.75 -11.88
CA PRO A 124 7.77 -3.96 -11.07
C PRO A 124 6.79 -3.91 -9.88
N LYS A 125 6.42 -5.07 -9.35
CA LYS A 125 5.51 -5.15 -8.18
C LYS A 125 6.12 -4.45 -6.95
N GLY A 126 7.45 -4.43 -6.91
CA GLY A 126 8.23 -3.67 -5.95
C GLY A 126 8.42 -4.41 -4.61
N SER A 127 9.40 -3.94 -3.84
CA SER A 127 9.78 -4.55 -2.57
C SER A 127 8.65 -4.56 -1.55
N TYR A 128 7.83 -3.50 -1.51
CA TYR A 128 6.69 -3.38 -0.59
C TYR A 128 5.69 -4.53 -0.76
N MET A 129 5.21 -4.74 -2.00
CA MET A 129 4.24 -5.81 -2.26
C MET A 129 4.86 -7.19 -2.09
N ARG A 130 6.11 -7.35 -2.56
CA ARG A 130 6.83 -8.61 -2.44
C ARG A 130 7.01 -9.03 -0.98
N GLN A 131 7.45 -8.13 -0.10
CA GLN A 131 7.64 -8.44 1.33
C GLN A 131 6.32 -8.83 2.00
N ASN A 132 5.23 -8.12 1.69
CA ASN A 132 3.92 -8.41 2.29
C ASN A 132 3.32 -9.74 1.83
N LEU A 133 3.60 -10.18 0.61
CA LEU A 133 3.00 -11.38 0.03
C LEU A 133 3.91 -12.61 0.05
N LYS A 134 5.23 -12.42 0.11
CA LYS A 134 6.21 -13.51 -0.02
C LYS A 134 6.06 -14.56 1.08
N ASP A 135 5.85 -14.16 2.32
CA ASP A 135 5.77 -15.13 3.43
C ASP A 135 4.53 -16.03 3.33
N LEU A 136 3.45 -15.53 2.72
CA LEU A 136 2.19 -16.27 2.56
C LEU A 136 2.12 -17.02 1.22
N LEU A 137 2.54 -16.39 0.12
CA LEU A 137 2.34 -16.87 -1.26
C LEU A 137 3.66 -17.32 -1.92
N GLY A 138 4.78 -17.23 -1.22
CA GLY A 138 6.11 -17.53 -1.73
C GLY A 138 6.57 -16.54 -2.80
N ASP A 139 7.60 -16.94 -3.55
CA ASP A 139 8.14 -16.18 -4.69
C ASP A 139 7.34 -16.41 -6.00
N GLY A 140 6.05 -16.74 -5.88
CA GLY A 140 5.17 -17.09 -7.00
C GLY A 140 4.67 -15.88 -7.80
N VAL A 141 3.65 -16.09 -8.64
CA VAL A 141 3.09 -15.09 -9.58
C VAL A 141 2.69 -13.75 -8.94
N PHE A 142 2.41 -13.72 -7.62
CA PHE A 142 2.03 -12.52 -6.89
C PHE A 142 3.23 -11.73 -6.33
N ALA A 143 4.40 -12.35 -6.23
CA ALA A 143 5.60 -11.77 -5.60
C ALA A 143 6.83 -11.76 -6.53
N ALA A 144 6.75 -12.45 -7.67
CA ALA A 144 7.77 -12.48 -8.72
C ALA A 144 7.72 -11.24 -9.60
N ASP A 145 8.89 -10.74 -10.03
CA ASP A 145 9.01 -9.65 -11.01
C ASP A 145 9.50 -10.18 -12.37
N GLU A 146 9.24 -9.40 -13.43
CA GLU A 146 9.79 -9.59 -14.79
C GLU A 146 9.73 -11.03 -15.33
N ASP A 147 10.88 -11.65 -15.60
CA ASP A 147 10.98 -12.94 -16.27
C ASP A 147 10.52 -14.11 -15.39
N LEU A 148 10.69 -13.99 -14.07
CA LEU A 148 10.14 -14.96 -13.12
C LEU A 148 8.60 -14.91 -13.17
N TRP A 149 8.02 -13.73 -13.30
CA TRP A 149 6.58 -13.58 -13.45
C TRP A 149 6.09 -14.17 -14.78
N LYS A 150 6.77 -13.91 -15.90
CA LYS A 150 6.40 -14.51 -17.20
C LYS A 150 6.40 -16.03 -17.13
N THR A 151 7.44 -16.61 -16.54
CA THR A 151 7.56 -18.05 -16.36
C THR A 151 6.42 -18.60 -15.50
N ALA A 152 6.13 -17.96 -14.36
CA ALA A 152 5.02 -18.34 -13.49
C ALA A 152 3.65 -18.21 -14.20
N SER A 153 3.44 -17.13 -14.96
CA SER A 153 2.16 -16.86 -15.65
C SER A 153 1.81 -17.91 -16.70
N ASN A 154 2.81 -18.54 -17.33
CA ASN A 154 2.60 -19.59 -18.33
C ASN A 154 1.94 -20.84 -17.74
N PHE A 155 2.17 -21.14 -16.46
CA PHE A 155 1.48 -22.22 -15.75
C PHE A 155 -0.02 -21.94 -15.53
N PHE A 156 -0.43 -20.67 -15.59
CA PHE A 156 -1.82 -20.22 -15.40
C PHE A 156 -2.53 -19.88 -16.72
N THR A 157 -2.01 -20.34 -17.86
CA THR A 157 -2.73 -20.17 -19.14
C THR A 157 -4.00 -21.03 -19.17
N LYS A 158 -5.00 -20.60 -19.95
CA LYS A 158 -6.29 -21.32 -20.07
C LYS A 158 -6.08 -22.79 -20.46
N THR A 159 -5.16 -23.06 -21.37
CA THR A 159 -4.83 -24.42 -21.84
C THR A 159 -4.25 -25.25 -20.71
N THR A 160 -3.20 -24.76 -20.03
CA THR A 160 -2.56 -25.49 -18.92
C THR A 160 -3.50 -25.72 -17.76
N LEU A 161 -4.29 -24.71 -17.37
CA LEU A 161 -5.29 -24.85 -16.30
C LEU A 161 -6.37 -25.86 -16.66
N ARG A 162 -6.93 -25.79 -17.88
CA ARG A 162 -7.94 -26.74 -18.35
C ARG A 162 -7.39 -28.17 -18.35
N ASP A 163 -6.20 -28.36 -18.92
CA ASP A 163 -5.67 -29.70 -19.15
C ASP A 163 -5.16 -30.34 -17.84
N SER A 164 -4.62 -29.55 -16.91
CA SER A 164 -4.05 -30.04 -15.64
C SER A 164 -5.04 -30.06 -14.47
N ILE A 165 -5.98 -29.12 -14.41
CA ILE A 165 -6.79 -28.89 -13.19
C ILE A 165 -8.22 -29.42 -13.35
N THR A 166 -8.81 -29.40 -14.55
CA THR A 166 -10.22 -29.77 -14.74
C THR A 166 -10.53 -31.20 -14.27
N ALA A 167 -9.73 -32.19 -14.69
CA ALA A 167 -9.95 -33.58 -14.30
C ALA A 167 -9.79 -33.79 -12.78
N THR A 168 -8.85 -33.07 -12.15
CA THR A 168 -8.60 -33.12 -10.72
C THR A 168 -9.73 -32.49 -9.91
N ILE A 169 -10.19 -31.29 -10.32
CA ILE A 169 -11.35 -30.64 -9.70
C ILE A 169 -12.56 -31.54 -9.79
N GLN A 170 -12.90 -32.05 -10.97
CA GLN A 170 -14.06 -32.91 -11.15
C GLN A 170 -14.01 -34.13 -10.21
N ARG A 171 -12.86 -34.80 -10.13
CA ARG A 171 -12.65 -35.95 -9.24
C ARG A 171 -12.90 -35.59 -7.78
N HIS A 172 -12.29 -34.50 -7.29
CA HIS A 172 -12.42 -34.11 -5.90
C HIS A 172 -13.79 -33.51 -5.57
N THR A 173 -14.45 -32.84 -6.50
CA THR A 173 -15.81 -32.33 -6.34
C THR A 173 -16.81 -33.46 -6.16
N VAL A 174 -16.68 -34.56 -6.89
CA VAL A 174 -17.56 -35.74 -6.70
C VAL A 174 -17.38 -36.34 -5.31
N VAL A 175 -16.13 -36.49 -4.84
CA VAL A 175 -15.84 -36.99 -3.49
C VAL A 175 -16.41 -36.04 -2.42
N LEU A 176 -16.21 -34.74 -2.59
CA LEU A 176 -16.74 -33.73 -1.67
C LEU A 176 -18.28 -33.78 -1.63
N PHE A 177 -18.93 -33.95 -2.78
CA PHE A 177 -20.38 -34.05 -2.88
C PHE A 177 -20.91 -35.32 -2.19
N ASP A 178 -20.25 -36.47 -2.33
CA ASP A 178 -20.64 -37.70 -1.63
C ASP A 178 -20.48 -37.54 -0.10
N ILE A 179 -19.43 -36.88 0.37
CA ILE A 179 -19.24 -36.60 1.81
C ILE A 179 -20.32 -35.65 2.35
N LEU A 180 -20.61 -34.57 1.62
CA LEU A 180 -21.59 -33.56 2.03
C LEU A 180 -23.04 -34.06 1.92
N GLY A 181 -23.33 -34.93 0.95
CA GLY A 181 -24.64 -35.53 0.71
C GLY A 181 -24.98 -36.71 1.63
N ARG A 182 -24.03 -37.19 2.44
CA ARG A 182 -24.23 -38.24 3.46
C ARG A 182 -24.78 -37.71 4.80
N LYS A 183 -25.40 -36.53 4.82
CA LYS A 183 -26.16 -36.02 5.96
C LYS A 183 -27.66 -36.04 5.69
#